data_AF-A0A354IX91-F1
#
_entry.id   AF-A0A354IX91-F1
#
_cell.length_a   1.000
_cell.length_b   1.000
_cell.length_c   1.000
_cell.angle_alpha   90.00
_cell.angle_beta   90.00
_cell.angle_gamma   90.00
#
_symmetry.space_group_name_H-M   'P 1'
#
loop_
_entity.id
_entity.type
_entity.pdbx_description
1 polymer ?
#
loop_
_entity_poly.entity_id
_entity_poly.type
_entity_poly.pdbx_seq_one_letter_code
_entity_poly.pdbx_strand_id
1 'polypeptide(L)' 'MTLTGNAPCRVLIVDDSAVVRQMLTEILSSDPAIDVVGTAADPLLAREKIKRLAPDVITLDVEMPR' A
#
# COMPACT_ATOMS: atom_id res chain seq x y z
N MET A 1 -22.39 -21.89 5.47
CA MET A 1 -22.03 -20.54 4.99
C MET A 1 -20.53 -20.53 4.82
N THR A 2 -20.06 -20.92 3.64
CA THR A 2 -18.65 -21.23 3.38
C THR A 2 -17.93 -19.93 3.04
N LEU A 3 -17.21 -19.35 4.00
CA LEU A 3 -16.29 -18.24 3.73
C LEU A 3 -14.95 -18.84 3.28
N THR A 4 -14.85 -19.25 2.02
CA THR A 4 -13.55 -19.31 1.34
C THR A 4 -13.36 -18.00 0.58
N GLY A 5 -13.31 -16.89 1.33
CA GLY A 5 -12.78 -15.64 0.80
C GLY A 5 -11.29 -15.66 1.07
N ASN A 6 -10.46 -15.51 0.03
CA ASN A 6 -9.03 -15.28 0.22
C ASN A 6 -8.83 -14.12 1.21
N ALA A 7 -7.78 -14.18 2.04
CA ALA A 7 -7.41 -13.05 2.89
C ALA A 7 -7.27 -11.77 2.02
N PRO A 8 -7.66 -10.60 2.53
CA PRO A 8 -7.59 -9.36 1.76
C PRO A 8 -6.15 -9.11 1.30
N CYS A 9 -6.00 -8.66 0.06
CA CYS A 9 -4.72 -8.36 -0.56
C CYS A 9 -4.07 -7.17 0.15
N ARG A 10 -2.87 -7.36 0.67
CA ARG A 10 -2.19 -6.37 1.51
C ARG A 10 -1.34 -5.45 0.65
N VAL A 11 -1.68 -4.17 0.61
CA VAL A 11 -1.07 -3.18 -0.28
C VAL A 11 -0.28 -2.14 0.51
N LEU A 12 0.96 -1.89 0.08
CA LEU A 12 1.78 -0.76 0.54
C LEU A 12 1.86 0.30 -0.57
N ILE A 13 1.51 1.54 -0.25
CA ILE A 13 1.56 2.65 -1.21
C ILE A 13 2.87 3.42 -1.03
N VAL A 14 3.66 3.59 -2.10
CA VAL A 14 4.92 4.34 -2.09
C VAL A 14 4.88 5.45 -3.13
N ASP A 15 4.85 6.70 -2.68
CA ASP A 15 4.70 7.90 -3.51
C ASP A 15 5.16 9.14 -2.71
N ASP A 16 5.87 10.10 -3.32
CA ASP A 16 6.36 11.29 -2.60
C ASP A 16 5.26 12.33 -2.34
N SER A 17 4.18 12.33 -3.14
CA SER A 17 3.03 13.20 -3.01
C SER A 17 2.06 12.73 -1.92
N ALA A 18 1.94 13.54 -0.86
CA ALA A 18 0.97 13.28 0.21
C ALA A 18 -0.48 13.19 -0.30
N VAL A 19 -0.82 13.98 -1.32
CA VAL A 19 -2.16 13.99 -1.92
C VAL A 19 -2.44 12.68 -2.65
N VAL A 20 -1.48 12.18 -3.43
CA VAL A 20 -1.61 10.90 -4.14
C VAL A 20 -1.71 9.75 -3.14
N ARG A 21 -0.88 9.72 -2.09
CA ARG A 21 -0.99 8.70 -1.03
C ARG A 21 -2.37 8.67 -0.38
N GLN A 22 -2.93 9.83 -0.06
CA GLN A 22 -4.27 9.93 0.55
C GLN A 22 -5.35 9.42 -0.41
N MET A 23 -5.33 9.88 -1.66
CA MET A 23 -6.28 9.50 -2.70
C MET A 23 -6.23 7.99 -3.00
N LEU A 24 -5.04 7.42 -3.18
CA LEU A 24 -4.88 5.98 -3.38
C LEU A 24 -5.32 5.17 -2.17
N THR A 25 -5.07 5.66 -0.95
CA THR A 25 -5.54 5.00 0.26
C THR A 25 -7.07 4.94 0.29
N GLU A 26 -7.75 6.05 0.01
CA GLU A 26 -9.22 6.10 -0.04
C GLU A 26 -9.80 5.19 -1.13
N ILE A 27 -9.25 5.22 -2.34
CA ILE A 27 -9.71 4.39 -3.46
C ILE A 27 -9.52 2.91 -3.15
N LEU A 28 -8.33 2.51 -2.72
CA LEU A 28 -8.01 1.10 -2.47
C LEU A 28 -8.74 0.56 -1.24
N SER A 29 -8.91 1.38 -0.19
CA SER A 29 -9.63 0.96 1.02
C SER A 29 -11.15 0.89 0.83
N SER A 30 -11.67 1.35 -0.31
CA SER A 30 -13.10 1.20 -0.65
C SER A 30 -13.48 -0.23 -1.07
N ASP A 31 -12.50 -1.05 -1.47
CA ASP A 31 -12.71 -2.46 -1.81
C ASP A 31 -12.40 -3.36 -0.59
N PRO A 32 -13.37 -4.12 -0.04
CA PRO A 32 -13.15 -4.99 1.11
C PRO A 32 -12.17 -6.16 0.83
N ALA A 33 -11.81 -6.42 -0.42
CA ALA A 33 -10.78 -7.39 -0.79
C ALA A 33 -9.36 -6.83 -0.69
N ILE A 34 -9.17 -5.56 -0.36
CA ILE A 34 -7.89 -4.87 -0.26
C ILE A 34 -7.68 -4.32 1.15
N ASP A 35 -6.49 -4.51 1.69
CA ASP A 35 -6.05 -3.95 2.97
C ASP A 35 -4.83 -3.05 2.74
N VAL A 36 -5.00 -1.74 2.89
CA VAL A 36 -3.88 -0.78 2.79
C VAL A 36 -3.10 -0.81 4.10
N VAL A 37 -2.06 -1.65 4.13
CA VAL A 37 -1.26 -1.89 5.34
C VAL A 37 -0.31 -0.74 5.69
N GLY A 38 -0.12 0.20 4.77
CA GLY A 38 0.60 1.43 5.04
C GLY A 38 0.94 2.24 3.81
N THR A 39 1.59 3.38 4.06
CA THR A 39 2.08 4.29 3.01
C THR A 39 3.53 4.72 3.31
N ALA A 40 4.32 5.06 2.29
CA ALA A 40 5.68 5.57 2.42
C ALA A 40 5.91 6.76 1.47
N ALA A 41 6.65 7.76 1.95
CA ALA A 41 6.95 8.98 1.21
C ALA A 41 8.34 8.97 0.54
N ASP A 42 9.17 7.97 0.84
CA ASP A 42 10.52 7.83 0.32
C ASP A 42 10.96 6.36 0.27
N PRO A 43 11.99 6.01 -0.51
CA PRO A 43 12.46 4.64 -0.68
C PRO A 43 13.00 3.99 0.61
N LEU A 44 13.57 4.78 1.52
CA LEU A 44 14.19 4.26 2.75
C LEU A 44 13.10 3.82 3.73
N LEU A 45 12.08 4.64 3.93
CA LEU A 45 10.87 4.30 4.68
C LEU A 45 10.13 3.13 4.03
N ALA A 46 10.01 3.13 2.69
CA ALA A 46 9.39 2.04 1.96
C ALA A 46 10.10 0.71 2.25
N ARG A 47 11.43 0.67 2.16
CA ARG A 47 12.22 -0.54 2.43
C ARG A 47 11.99 -1.09 3.84
N GLU A 48 11.98 -0.22 4.84
CA GLU A 48 11.75 -0.63 6.22
C GLU A 48 10.30 -1.11 6.44
N LYS A 49 9.32 -0.48 5.77
CA LYS A 49 7.92 -0.90 5.81
C LYS A 49 7.69 -2.22 5.08
N ILE A 50 8.34 -2.48 3.96
CA ILE A 50 8.24 -3.77 3.24
C ILE A 50 8.64 -4.92 4.17
N LYS A 51 9.76 -4.79 4.88
CA LYS A 51 10.23 -5.83 5.81
C LYS A 51 9.29 -6.04 6.99
N ARG A 52 8.75 -4.96 7.55
CA ARG A 52 7.86 -5.01 8.73
C ARG A 52 6.44 -5.46 8.40
N LEU A 53 5.92 -5.00 7.27
CA LEU A 53 4.53 -5.21 6.88
C LEU A 53 4.37 -6.42 5.98
N ALA A 54 5.40 -6.85 5.24
CA ALA A 54 5.31 -7.95 4.28
C ALA A 54 4.07 -7.85 3.37
N PRO A 55 3.90 -6.74 2.61
CA PRO A 55 2.75 -6.56 1.73
C PRO A 55 2.79 -7.58 0.57
N ASP A 56 1.62 -7.90 0.03
CA ASP A 56 1.48 -8.76 -1.16
C ASP A 56 1.79 -7.98 -2.44
N VAL A 57 1.40 -6.70 -2.48
CA VAL A 57 1.58 -5.79 -3.62
C VAL A 57 2.04 -4.42 -3.13
N ILE A 58 2.81 -3.73 -3.97
CA ILE A 58 3.30 -2.38 -3.71
C ILE A 58 2.94 -1.50 -4.91
N THR A 59 2.36 -0.32 -4.65
CA THR A 59 2.35 0.75 -5.67
C THR A 59 3.63 1.55 -5.51
N LEU A 60 4.31 1.84 -6.61
CA LEU A 60 5.61 2.52 -6.58
C LEU A 60 5.59 3.66 -7.59
N ASP A 61 5.67 4.88 -7.08
CA ASP A 61 6.05 6.03 -7.90
C ASP A 61 7.51 5.90 -8.34
N VAL A 62 7.73 6.02 -9.64
CA VAL A 62 9.06 5.93 -10.25
C VAL A 62 9.77 7.28 -10.27
N GLU A 63 9.03 8.39 -10.12
CA GLU A 63 9.56 9.75 -10.15
C GLU A 63 9.90 10.30 -8.76
N MET A 64 10.20 9.44 -7.79
CA MET A 64 10.62 9.88 -6.46
C MET A 64 12.05 10.45 -6.48
N PRO A 65 12.26 11.70 -6.01
CA PRO A 65 13.60 12.25 -5.84
C PRO A 65 14.30 11.62 -4.63
N ARG A 66 15.28 10.73 -4.91
CA ARG A 66 16.28 10.13 -3.99
C ARG A 66 15.84 9.74 -2.58
#